data_AF-A0A8J3RC44-F1
#
_entry.id   AF-A0A8J3RC44-F1
#
_cell.length_a   1.000
_cell.length_b   1.000
_cell.length_c   1.000
_cell.angle_alpha   90.00
_cell.angle_beta   90.00
_cell.angle_gamma   90.00
#
_symmetry.space_group_name_H-M   'P 1'
#
loop_
_entity.id
_entity.type
_entity.pdbx_description
1 polymer ?
#
loop_
_entity_poly.entity_id
_entity_poly.type
_entity_poly.pdbx_seq_one_letter_code
_entity_poly.pdbx_strand_id
1 'polypeptide(L)' 'MAGMVDSEHNLFLARGAEFVKEPSGEIEADLIEWVPWKEIPDMIARGDIWTSGTLVGLYAARDRLSAGRG' A
#
# COMPACT_ATOMS: atom_id res chain seq x y z
N MET A 1 -4.98 15.96 -6.08
CA MET A 1 -4.52 16.64 -4.86
C MET A 1 -5.63 16.55 -3.83
N ALA A 2 -5.34 16.18 -2.58
CA ALA A 2 -6.33 16.26 -1.51
C ALA A 2 -6.89 17.70 -1.43
N GLY A 3 -8.22 17.85 -1.48
CA GLY A 3 -8.89 19.16 -1.56
C GLY A 3 -9.12 19.72 -2.98
N MET A 4 -8.70 19.03 -4.05
CA MET A 4 -8.94 19.44 -5.45
C MET A 4 -9.95 18.55 -6.19
N VAL A 5 -10.35 17.43 -5.60
CA VAL A 5 -11.28 16.45 -6.18
C VAL A 5 -12.18 15.88 -5.09
N ASP A 6 -13.42 15.54 -5.44
CA ASP A 6 -14.43 14.90 -4.60
C ASP A 6 -14.56 13.39 -4.86
N SER A 7 -13.64 12.82 -5.65
CA SER A 7 -13.69 11.42 -6.05
C SER A 7 -13.59 10.47 -4.86
N GLU A 8 -14.47 9.48 -4.84
CA GLU A 8 -14.44 8.41 -3.85
C GLU A 8 -13.17 7.57 -3.95
N HIS A 9 -12.57 7.27 -2.81
CA HIS A 9 -11.42 6.39 -2.71
C HIS A 9 -11.86 5.06 -2.11
N ASN A 10 -12.01 4.05 -2.95
CA ASN A 10 -12.40 2.70 -2.55
C ASN A 10 -11.16 1.87 -2.18
N LEU A 11 -11.13 1.30 -0.98
CA LEU A 11 -10.03 0.49 -0.48
C LEU A 11 -10.36 -1.00 -0.54
N PHE A 12 -9.43 -1.79 -1.05
CA PHE A 12 -9.52 -3.25 -1.14
C PHE A 12 -8.31 -3.89 -0.48
N LEU A 13 -8.52 -4.98 0.25
CA LEU A 13 -7.46 -5.79 0.85
C LEU A 13 -7.48 -7.19 0.22
N ALA A 14 -6.46 -7.50 -0.58
CA ALA A 14 -6.25 -8.84 -1.12
C ALA A 14 -5.48 -9.71 -0.11
N ARG A 15 -5.74 -11.02 -0.13
CA ARG A 15 -5.05 -12.03 0.67
C ARG A 15 -4.75 -13.25 -0.20
N GLY A 16 -3.71 -14.00 0.17
CA GLY A 16 -3.31 -15.20 -0.59
C GLY A 16 -2.70 -14.88 -1.96
N ALA A 17 -2.07 -13.71 -2.10
CA ALA A 17 -1.32 -13.40 -3.30
C ALA A 17 -0.06 -14.25 -3.36
N GLU A 18 0.24 -14.78 -4.54
CA GLU A 18 1.42 -15.59 -4.81
C GLU A 18 2.33 -14.86 -5.79
N PHE A 19 3.65 -14.96 -5.57
CA PHE A 19 4.63 -14.45 -6.52
C PHE A 19 4.70 -15.39 -7.72
N VAL A 20 4.30 -14.90 -8.90
CA VAL A 20 4.26 -15.70 -10.13
C VAL A 20 5.40 -15.38 -11.08
N LYS A 21 5.90 -14.14 -11.10
CA LYS A 21 7.03 -13.68 -11.92
C LYS A 21 7.42 -12.25 -11.56
N GLU A 22 8.57 -11.82 -12.07
CA GLU A 22 8.97 -10.41 -12.06
C GLU A 22 8.03 -9.54 -12.92
N PRO A 23 7.79 -8.28 -12.52
CA PRO A 23 7.04 -7.30 -13.30
C PRO A 23 7.65 -7.07 -14.69
N SER A 24 6.81 -6.85 -15.70
CA SER A 24 7.25 -6.66 -17.09
C SER A 24 6.79 -5.33 -17.72
N GLY A 25 6.25 -4.41 -16.91
CA GLY A 25 5.71 -3.13 -17.39
C GLY A 25 6.25 -1.97 -16.57
N GLU A 26 6.75 -0.94 -17.27
CA GLU A 26 7.43 0.23 -16.69
C GLU A 26 6.59 1.52 -16.80
N ILE A 27 5.41 1.45 -17.44
CA ILE A 27 4.67 2.67 -17.85
C ILE A 27 3.92 3.32 -16.68
N GLU A 28 3.37 2.52 -15.76
CA GLU A 28 2.54 3.02 -14.65
C GLU A 28 3.23 2.95 -13.29
N ALA A 29 4.42 2.32 -13.22
CA ALA A 29 5.20 2.20 -12.00
C ALA A 29 6.69 2.11 -12.35
N ASP A 30 7.47 2.94 -11.68
CA ASP A 30 8.93 3.01 -11.82
C ASP A 30 9.63 1.86 -11.06
N LEU A 31 9.01 1.38 -9.97
CA LEU A 31 9.48 0.23 -9.19
C LEU A 31 8.28 -0.57 -8.70
N ILE A 32 8.30 -1.88 -8.94
CA ILE A 32 7.32 -2.84 -8.42
C ILE A 32 8.09 -3.91 -7.65
N GLU A 33 7.93 -3.93 -6.34
CA GLU A 33 8.63 -4.84 -5.45
C GLU A 33 7.70 -5.38 -4.36
N TRP A 34 8.06 -6.54 -3.81
CA TRP A 34 7.44 -7.07 -2.61
C TRP A 34 8.15 -6.51 -1.38
N VAL A 35 7.47 -5.63 -0.67
CA VAL A 35 8.01 -5.00 0.54
C VAL A 35 7.60 -5.78 1.79
N PRO A 36 8.55 -6.17 2.66
CA PRO A 36 8.23 -6.75 3.95
C PRO A 36 7.45 -5.77 4.84
N TRP A 37 6.34 -6.23 5.43
CA TRP A 37 5.46 -5.38 6.25
C TRP A 37 6.18 -4.62 7.38
N LYS A 38 7.23 -5.22 7.96
CA LYS A 38 8.05 -4.63 9.02
C LYS A 38 8.83 -3.38 8.58
N GLU A 39 9.05 -3.18 7.28
CA GLU A 39 9.86 -2.08 6.73
C GLU A 39 9.00 -0.84 6.43
N ILE A 40 7.69 -1.02 6.31
CA ILE A 40 6.72 0.05 6.01
C ILE A 40 6.83 1.26 6.97
N PRO A 41 6.94 1.10 8.30
CA PRO A 41 7.08 2.26 9.19
C PRO A 41 8.32 3.12 8.89
N ASP A 42 9.45 2.48 8.62
CA ASP A 42 10.70 3.18 8.32
C ASP A 42 10.63 3.87 6.94
N MET A 43 9.99 3.25 5.95
CA MET A 43 9.73 3.86 4.64
C MET A 43 8.85 5.11 4.75
N ILE A 44 7.80 5.07 5.59
CA ILE A 44 6.98 6.26 5.88
C ILE A 44 7.83 7.34 6.57
N ALA A 45 8.64 6.97 7.57
CA ALA A 45 9.48 7.91 8.31
C ALA A 45 10.52 8.61 7.43
N ARG A 46 11.09 7.90 6.44
CA ARG A 46 12.02 8.46 5.46
C ARG A 46 11.34 9.28 4.36
N GLY A 47 10.02 9.17 4.20
CA GLY A 47 9.27 9.86 3.16
C GLY A 47 9.18 9.10 1.83
N ASP A 48 9.66 7.85 1.78
CA ASP A 48 9.50 6.97 0.61
C ASP A 48 8.00 6.72 0.32
N ILE A 49 7.18 6.71 1.36
CA ILE A 49 5.71 6.61 1.29
C ILE A 49 5.08 7.84 1.94
N TRP A 50 4.52 8.75 1.13
CA TRP A 50 3.97 10.02 1.63
C TRP A 50 2.57 10.34 1.08
N THR A 51 2.07 9.58 0.11
CA THR A 51 0.78 9.85 -0.53
C THR A 51 -0.38 9.35 0.34
N SER A 52 -1.47 10.13 0.40
CA SER A 52 -2.61 9.83 1.27
C SER A 52 -3.28 8.49 0.95
N GLY A 53 -3.45 8.16 -0.34
CA GLY A 53 -4.07 6.90 -0.77
C GLY A 53 -3.32 5.68 -0.23
N THR A 54 -1.99 5.68 -0.33
CA THR A 54 -1.15 4.58 0.17
C THR A 54 -1.12 4.55 1.70
N LEU A 55 -0.95 5.70 2.36
CA LEU A 55 -0.91 5.76 3.83
C LEU A 55 -2.20 5.25 4.47
N VAL A 56 -3.36 5.74 3.99
CA VAL A 56 -4.67 5.30 4.51
C VAL A 56 -4.87 3.80 4.26
N GLY A 57 -4.50 3.29 3.08
CA GLY A 57 -4.57 1.86 2.76
C GLY A 57 -3.73 1.00 3.71
N LEU A 58 -2.49 1.41 4.00
CA LEU A 58 -1.59 0.69 4.91
C LEU A 58 -2.11 0.69 6.36
N TYR A 59 -2.62 1.81 6.86
CA TYR A 59 -3.21 1.88 8.20
C TYR A 59 -4.48 1.02 8.30
N ALA A 60 -5.37 1.09 7.31
CA ALA A 60 -6.57 0.26 7.27
C ALA A 60 -6.21 -1.24 7.21
N ALA A 61 -5.21 -1.62 6.43
CA ALA A 61 -4.72 -2.99 6.36
C ALA A 61 -4.13 -3.46 7.69
N ARG A 62 -3.31 -2.64 8.37
CA ARG A 62 -2.76 -2.94 9.71
C ARG A 62 -3.87 -3.28 10.71
N ASP A 63 -4.88 -2.42 10.78
CA ASP A 63 -5.98 -2.57 11.72
C ASP A 63 -6.82 -3.82 11.38
N ARG A 64 -7.03 -4.09 10.09
CA ARG A 64 -7.78 -5.27 9.65
C ARG A 64 -7.03 -6.60 9.86
N LEU A 65 -5.70 -6.60 9.75
CA LEU A 65 -4.85 -7.77 9.97
C LEU A 65 -4.60 -8.04 11.46
N SER A 66 -4.60 -7.00 12.30
CA SER A 66 -4.49 -7.13 13.76
C SER A 66 -5.80 -7.56 14.42
N ALA A 67 -6.95 -7.11 13.90
CA ALA A 67 -8.27 -7.50 14.41
C ALA A 67 -8.61 -8.99 14.27
N GLY A 68 -7.90 -9.75 13.42
CA GLY A 68 -8.09 -11.19 13.25
C GLY A 68 -7.23 -12.07 14.17
N ARG A 69 -6.49 -11.47 15.12
CA ARG A 69 -5.60 -12.16 16.08
C ARG A 69 -6.21 -12.32 17.49
N GLY A 70 -7.53 -12.17 17.60
CA GLY A 70 -8.30 -12.42 18.83
C GLY A 70 -9.05 -13.74 18.78
#